data_AF-A0A8B6MCP0-F1
#
_entry.id   AF-A0A8B6MCP0-F1
#
_cell.length_a   1.000
_cell.length_b   1.000
_cell.length_c   1.000
_cell.angle_alpha   90.00
_cell.angle_beta   90.00
_cell.angle_gamma   90.00
#
_symmetry.space_group_name_H-M   'P 1'
#
loop_
_entity.id
_entity.type
_entity.pdbx_description
1 polymer ?
#
loop_
_entity_poly.entity_id
_entity_poly.type
_entity_poly.pdbx_seq_one_letter_code
_entity_poly.pdbx_strand_id
1 'polypeptide(L)'
;MSEGVMDTSIERIHAKITELETKIADLRIAERELLALDESSARQTTVASAPKRKQKPGPKASPRPKLKGKKASEPDAARQTIGAAIADVLDQHGPLLAAEIAEHVKATGRDINNRTVSFALQALKKRGLAKNTDGKWAAPKARSRRSRTSPDAGAPEVEKAA
;
A
#
# COMPACT_ATOMS: atom_id res chain seq x y z
N MET A 1 -50.74 -22.14 -23.35
CA MET A 1 -50.48 -22.37 -21.91
C MET A 1 -49.27 -21.53 -21.58
N SER A 2 -49.49 -20.39 -20.94
CA SER A 2 -48.44 -19.40 -20.69
C SER A 2 -48.19 -19.38 -19.18
N GLU A 3 -47.32 -20.26 -18.72
CA GLU A 3 -46.77 -20.17 -17.36
C GLU A 3 -45.84 -18.95 -17.34
N GLY A 4 -46.43 -17.83 -16.91
CA GLY A 4 -45.69 -16.64 -16.57
C GLY A 4 -44.69 -16.99 -15.49
N VAL A 5 -43.41 -16.88 -15.83
CA VAL A 5 -42.24 -17.00 -14.97
C VAL A 5 -42.37 -15.99 -13.83
N MET A 6 -43.08 -16.38 -12.77
CA MET A 6 -43.03 -15.70 -11.50
C MET A 6 -41.77 -16.20 -10.82
N ASP A 7 -40.59 -15.70 -11.24
CA ASP A 7 -39.33 -15.93 -10.53
C ASP A 7 -39.53 -15.45 -9.10
N THR A 8 -39.89 -16.38 -8.22
CA THR A 8 -40.19 -16.06 -6.83
C THR A 8 -38.90 -15.53 -6.21
N SER A 9 -39.02 -14.64 -5.23
CA SER A 9 -37.83 -14.14 -4.52
C SER A 9 -36.95 -15.29 -4.00
N ILE A 10 -37.55 -16.44 -3.70
CA ILE A 10 -36.86 -17.68 -3.27
C ILE A 10 -36.04 -18.28 -4.40
N GLU A 11 -36.60 -18.44 -5.61
CA GLU A 11 -35.87 -18.97 -6.77
C GLU A 11 -34.69 -18.06 -7.15
N ARG A 12 -34.87 -16.74 -7.09
CA ARG A 12 -33.78 -15.78 -7.31
C ARG A 12 -32.68 -15.90 -6.26
N ILE A 13 -33.04 -16.12 -5.00
CA ILE A 13 -32.07 -16.37 -3.92
C ILE A 13 -31.31 -17.67 -4.18
N HIS A 14 -32.00 -18.76 -4.52
CA HIS A 14 -31.34 -20.04 -4.83
C HIS A 14 -30.41 -19.93 -6.03
N ALA A 15 -30.83 -19.26 -7.11
CA ALA A 15 -29.97 -18.99 -8.26
C ALA A 15 -28.74 -18.15 -7.89
N LYS A 16 -28.90 -17.18 -6.97
CA LYS A 16 -27.76 -16.38 -6.50
C LYS A 16 -26.80 -17.20 -5.64
N ILE A 17 -27.32 -18.12 -4.83
CA ILE A 17 -26.50 -19.03 -4.03
C ILE A 17 -25.64 -19.91 -4.95
N THR A 18 -26.23 -20.54 -5.97
CA THR A 18 -25.47 -21.40 -6.90
C THR A 18 -24.44 -20.63 -7.72
N GLU A 19 -24.76 -19.40 -8.13
CA GLU A 19 -23.80 -18.50 -8.78
C GLU A 19 -22.60 -18.21 -7.85
N LEU A 20 -22.85 -17.91 -6.58
CA LEU A 20 -21.80 -17.63 -5.60
C LEU A 20 -20.96 -18.87 -5.28
N GLU A 21 -21.59 -20.04 -5.15
CA GLU A 21 -20.89 -21.31 -4.94
C GLU A 21 -19.95 -21.65 -6.10
N THR A 22 -20.41 -21.40 -7.34
CA THR A 22 -19.58 -21.57 -8.54
C THR A 22 -18.37 -20.63 -8.52
N LYS A 23 -18.59 -19.34 -8.23
CA LYS A 23 -17.51 -18.36 -8.09
C LYS A 23 -16.51 -18.73 -7.00
N ILE A 24 -16.97 -19.29 -5.87
CA ILE A 24 -16.08 -19.77 -4.80
C ILE A 24 -15.22 -20.94 -5.29
N ALA A 25 -15.77 -21.85 -6.09
CA ALA A 25 -15.00 -22.95 -6.67
C ALA A 25 -13.91 -22.43 -7.63
N ASP A 26 -14.26 -21.49 -8.50
CA ASP A 26 -13.32 -20.86 -9.44
C ASP A 26 -12.18 -20.12 -8.72
N LEU A 27 -12.51 -19.36 -7.66
CA LEU A 27 -11.52 -18.67 -6.85
C LEU A 27 -10.54 -19.64 -6.17
N ARG A 28 -11.03 -20.79 -5.66
CA ARG A 28 -10.16 -21.82 -5.08
C ARG A 28 -9.23 -22.45 -6.11
N ILE A 29 -9.64 -22.55 -7.38
CA ILE A 29 -8.76 -23.00 -8.47
C ILE A 29 -7.67 -21.96 -8.71
N ALA A 30 -8.05 -20.69 -8.87
CA ALA A 30 -7.11 -19.59 -9.07
C ALA A 30 -6.10 -19.47 -7.91
N GLU A 31 -6.54 -19.65 -6.66
CA GLU A 31 -5.65 -19.67 -5.48
C GLU A 31 -4.61 -20.80 -5.56
N ARG A 32 -5.00 -22.01 -5.99
CA ARG A 32 -4.07 -23.13 -6.18
C ARG A 32 -3.05 -22.84 -7.29
N GLU A 33 -3.49 -22.23 -8.38
CA GLU A 33 -2.61 -21.84 -9.49
C GLU A 33 -1.61 -20.77 -9.06
N LEU A 34 -2.05 -19.75 -8.31
CA LEU A 34 -1.17 -18.72 -7.76
C LEU A 34 -0.12 -19.31 -6.80
N LEU A 35 -0.51 -20.24 -5.93
CA LEU A 35 0.43 -20.94 -5.05
C LEU A 35 1.47 -21.75 -5.84
N ALA A 36 1.08 -22.41 -6.93
CA ALA A 36 2.00 -23.14 -7.79
C ALA A 36 3.00 -22.21 -8.51
N LEU A 37 2.54 -21.03 -8.95
CA LEU A 37 3.40 -20.01 -9.54
C LEU A 37 4.38 -19.41 -8.53
N ASP A 38 3.96 -19.20 -7.29
CA ASP A 38 4.84 -18.72 -6.22
C ASP A 38 5.92 -19.75 -5.86
N GLU A 39 5.56 -21.04 -5.73
CA GLU A 39 6.54 -22.10 -5.45
C GLU A 39 7.54 -22.30 -6.60
N SER A 40 7.07 -22.28 -7.85
CA SER A 40 7.95 -22.42 -9.02
C SER A 40 8.89 -21.21 -9.20
N SER A 41 8.41 -20.01 -8.91
CA SER A 41 9.22 -18.79 -8.84
C SER A 41 10.30 -18.88 -7.75
N ALA A 42 9.92 -19.35 -6.54
CA ALA A 42 10.85 -19.55 -5.44
C ALA A 42 11.95 -20.58 -5.79
N ARG A 43 11.59 -21.69 -6.45
CA ARG A 43 12.57 -22.71 -6.89
C ARG A 43 13.56 -22.17 -7.93
N GLN A 44 13.12 -21.34 -8.88
CA GLN A 44 13.98 -20.79 -9.93
C GLN A 44 15.13 -19.92 -9.40
N THR A 45 14.98 -19.32 -8.21
CA THR A 45 16.02 -18.46 -7.62
C THR A 45 17.14 -19.21 -6.89
N THR A 46 16.98 -20.51 -6.62
CA THR A 46 17.92 -21.26 -5.74
C THR A 46 19.01 -22.04 -6.46
N VAL A 47 18.98 -22.16 -7.79
CA VAL A 47 19.85 -23.09 -8.54
C VAL A 47 21.11 -22.45 -9.13
N ALA A 48 21.34 -21.15 -8.94
CA ALA A 48 22.47 -20.44 -9.54
C ALA A 48 23.44 -19.82 -8.51
N SER A 49 24.04 -20.63 -7.63
CA SER A 49 25.40 -20.33 -7.15
C SER A 49 26.06 -21.50 -6.40
N ALA A 50 27.06 -22.11 -7.02
CA ALA A 50 28.10 -22.91 -6.37
C ALA A 50 29.45 -22.52 -6.99
N PRO A 51 30.61 -22.79 -6.37
CA PRO A 51 31.00 -22.46 -5.00
C PRO A 51 32.36 -21.72 -4.92
N LYS A 52 32.55 -20.98 -3.81
CA LYS A 52 33.80 -20.59 -3.09
C LYS A 52 35.12 -20.36 -3.86
N ARG A 53 35.73 -19.18 -3.64
CA ARG A 53 37.19 -19.07 -3.40
C ARG A 53 37.47 -18.36 -2.07
N LYS A 54 38.33 -19.02 -1.28
CA LYS A 54 38.85 -18.59 0.02
C LYS A 54 39.81 -17.40 -0.17
N GLN A 55 39.70 -16.36 0.64
CA GLN A 55 40.85 -15.56 1.06
C GLN A 55 40.64 -15.02 2.48
N LYS A 56 41.75 -14.97 3.23
CA LYS A 56 41.93 -14.91 4.69
C LYS A 56 41.44 -13.60 5.36
N PRO A 57 41.27 -13.58 6.70
CA PRO A 57 40.64 -12.48 7.42
C PRO A 57 41.63 -11.33 7.68
N GLY A 58 41.27 -10.12 7.24
CA GLY A 58 41.88 -8.85 7.66
C GLY A 58 40.88 -8.01 8.46
N PRO A 59 41.31 -7.24 9.47
CA PRO A 59 40.41 -6.67 10.46
C PRO A 59 39.72 -5.37 10.00
N LYS A 60 38.41 -5.35 10.28
CA LYS A 60 37.50 -4.23 10.60
C LYS A 60 37.19 -3.16 9.53
N ALA A 61 35.92 -3.28 9.10
CA ALA A 61 34.86 -2.27 9.21
C ALA A 61 34.95 -0.99 8.37
N SER A 62 34.31 -1.04 7.20
CA SER A 62 33.18 -0.16 6.86
C SER A 62 32.70 -0.41 5.42
N PRO A 63 31.52 -1.02 5.17
CA PRO A 63 30.94 -1.04 3.84
C PRO A 63 29.88 0.07 3.72
N ARG A 64 30.29 1.21 3.16
CA ARG A 64 29.38 2.03 2.33
C ARG A 64 28.83 1.11 1.22
N PRO A 65 27.52 1.02 0.98
CA PRO A 65 27.01 0.23 -0.14
C PRO A 65 27.38 0.92 -1.46
N LYS A 66 28.24 0.25 -2.25
CA LYS A 66 28.59 0.64 -3.62
C LYS A 66 27.43 0.29 -4.57
N LEU A 67 27.02 1.27 -5.36
CA LEU A 67 26.11 1.12 -6.51
C LEU A 67 26.81 0.35 -7.65
N LYS A 68 26.21 -0.76 -8.10
CA LYS A 68 26.33 -1.41 -9.43
C LYS A 68 25.35 -2.60 -9.43
N GLY A 69 24.33 -2.78 -10.27
CA GLY A 69 23.90 -2.17 -11.52
C GLY A 69 23.26 -3.30 -12.36
N LYS A 70 21.96 -3.20 -12.71
CA LYS A 70 21.17 -3.94 -13.73
C LYS A 70 19.68 -3.76 -13.38
N LYS A 71 18.73 -3.32 -14.22
CA LYS A 71 18.68 -2.89 -15.62
C LYS A 71 17.97 -1.52 -15.69
N ALA A 72 18.26 -0.75 -16.74
CA ALA A 72 17.54 0.48 -17.05
C ALA A 72 16.23 0.13 -17.77
N SER A 73 15.11 0.63 -17.23
CA SER A 73 13.88 0.92 -17.94
C SER A 73 13.33 2.21 -17.31
N GLU A 74 13.37 3.27 -18.11
CA GLU A 74 12.68 4.57 -18.05
C GLU A 74 12.80 5.48 -16.80
N PRO A 75 13.00 6.80 -16.99
CA PRO A 75 12.99 7.79 -15.92
C PRO A 75 11.59 8.38 -15.79
N ASP A 76 10.69 7.71 -15.08
CA ASP A 76 9.45 8.35 -14.62
C ASP A 76 9.40 8.32 -13.10
N ALA A 77 9.55 9.50 -12.49
CA ALA A 77 9.53 9.79 -11.06
C ALA A 77 10.44 8.94 -10.14
N ALA A 78 11.58 9.53 -9.77
CA ALA A 78 12.35 9.26 -8.54
C ALA A 78 11.78 8.15 -7.62
N ARG A 79 12.24 6.90 -7.82
CA ARG A 79 11.90 5.66 -7.07
C ARG A 79 11.30 5.93 -5.69
N GLN A 80 9.99 6.16 -5.62
CA GLN A 80 9.32 6.34 -4.34
C GLN A 80 9.54 5.08 -3.49
N THR A 81 10.06 5.28 -2.28
CA THR A 81 10.18 4.18 -1.31
C THR A 81 8.79 3.75 -0.86
N ILE A 82 8.63 2.51 -0.40
CA ILE A 82 7.32 2.00 0.10
C ILE A 82 6.73 2.94 1.15
N GLY A 83 7.57 3.50 2.04
CA GLY A 83 7.12 4.45 3.05
C GLY A 83 6.64 5.79 2.46
N ALA A 84 7.18 6.24 1.32
CA ALA A 84 6.72 7.44 0.62
C ALA A 84 5.37 7.19 -0.06
N ALA A 85 5.21 6.06 -0.75
CA ALA A 85 3.93 5.68 -1.35
C ALA A 85 2.81 5.53 -0.30
N ILE A 86 3.12 4.94 0.87
CA ILE A 86 2.17 4.85 1.97
C ILE A 86 1.83 6.23 2.54
N ALA A 87 2.80 7.14 2.63
CA ALA A 87 2.54 8.52 3.08
C ALA A 87 1.61 9.24 2.09
N ASP A 88 1.86 9.12 0.79
CA ASP A 88 1.02 9.72 -0.25
C ASP A 88 -0.42 9.18 -0.19
N VAL A 89 -0.60 7.87 0.01
CA VAL A 89 -1.93 7.25 0.19
C VAL A 89 -2.64 7.79 1.44
N LEU A 90 -1.92 7.94 2.56
CA LEU A 90 -2.48 8.50 3.80
C LEU A 90 -2.81 10.00 3.67
N ASP A 91 -2.04 10.75 2.88
CA ASP A 91 -2.29 12.16 2.62
C ASP A 91 -3.51 12.37 1.70
N GLN A 92 -3.73 11.47 0.73
CA GLN A 92 -4.85 11.55 -0.22
C GLN A 92 -6.17 11.01 0.34
N HIS A 93 -6.13 9.86 1.03
CA HIS A 93 -7.34 9.13 1.45
C HIS A 93 -7.67 9.29 2.95
N GLY A 94 -6.74 9.83 3.75
CA GLY A 94 -6.95 10.03 5.17
C GLY A 94 -6.85 8.73 5.99
N PRO A 95 -7.63 8.59 7.09
CA PRO A 95 -7.53 7.44 7.98
C PRO A 95 -7.98 6.12 7.33
N LEU A 96 -7.04 5.23 7.06
CA LEU A 96 -7.28 3.94 6.38
C LEU A 96 -6.77 2.75 7.21
N LEU A 97 -7.36 1.58 6.98
CA LEU A 97 -6.85 0.32 7.53
C LEU A 97 -5.58 -0.13 6.78
N ALA A 98 -4.73 -0.90 7.45
CA ALA A 98 -3.50 -1.42 6.83
C ALA A 98 -3.78 -2.28 5.57
N ALA A 99 -4.93 -2.98 5.53
CA ALA A 99 -5.37 -3.74 4.37
C ALA A 99 -5.73 -2.82 3.19
N GLU A 100 -6.51 -1.77 3.45
CA GLU A 100 -6.90 -0.79 2.43
C GLU A 100 -5.68 -0.07 1.86
N ILE A 101 -4.72 0.30 2.72
CA ILE A 101 -3.44 0.90 2.29
C ILE A 101 -2.67 -0.06 1.36
N ALA A 102 -2.68 -1.37 1.65
CA ALA A 102 -2.03 -2.34 0.78
C ALA A 102 -2.68 -2.40 -0.61
N GLU A 103 -4.01 -2.39 -0.68
CA GLU A 103 -4.75 -2.37 -1.95
C GLU A 103 -4.46 -1.10 -2.76
N HIS A 104 -4.45 0.07 -2.12
CA HIS A 104 -4.14 1.34 -2.79
C HIS A 104 -2.70 1.37 -3.35
N VAL A 105 -1.72 0.89 -2.58
CA VAL A 105 -0.34 0.84 -3.06
C VAL A 105 -0.17 -0.22 -4.15
N LYS A 106 -0.90 -1.34 -4.07
CA LYS A 106 -0.94 -2.37 -5.12
C LYS A 106 -1.56 -1.87 -6.42
N ALA A 107 -2.63 -1.07 -6.33
CA ALA A 107 -3.26 -0.42 -7.48
C ALA A 107 -2.32 0.56 -8.21
N THR A 108 -1.29 1.08 -7.52
CA THR A 108 -0.24 1.91 -8.12
C THR A 108 0.81 1.08 -8.88
N GLY A 109 0.58 -0.22 -9.07
CA GLY A 109 1.47 -1.15 -9.76
C GLY A 109 2.61 -1.69 -8.90
N ARG A 110 2.52 -1.55 -7.57
CA ARG A 110 3.55 -1.99 -6.62
C ARG A 110 3.08 -3.22 -5.85
N ASP A 111 3.66 -4.39 -6.12
CA ASP A 111 3.32 -5.60 -5.36
C ASP A 111 3.81 -5.52 -3.91
N ILE A 112 2.88 -5.44 -2.96
CA ILE A 112 3.14 -5.27 -1.52
C ILE A 112 2.14 -6.07 -0.70
N ASN A 113 2.62 -6.76 0.34
CA ASN A 113 1.79 -7.48 1.31
C ASN A 113 1.45 -6.64 2.56
N ASN A 114 0.41 -7.05 3.28
CA ASN A 114 -0.06 -6.40 4.51
C ASN A 114 1.04 -6.35 5.61
N ARG A 115 1.89 -7.39 5.71
CA ARG A 115 3.01 -7.44 6.67
C ARG A 115 4.03 -6.33 6.41
N THR A 116 4.33 -6.04 5.14
CA THR A 116 5.26 -5.00 4.70
C THR A 116 4.67 -3.62 4.95
N VAL A 117 3.39 -3.42 4.66
CA VAL A 117 2.64 -2.20 5.00
C VAL A 117 2.67 -1.98 6.51
N SER A 118 2.40 -3.01 7.31
CA SER A 118 2.46 -2.93 8.78
C SER A 118 3.84 -2.53 9.29
N PHE A 119 4.93 -3.14 8.78
CA PHE A 119 6.28 -2.75 9.18
C PHE A 119 6.64 -1.31 8.76
N ALA A 120 6.25 -0.91 7.56
CA ALA A 120 6.47 0.44 7.07
C ALA A 120 5.67 1.47 7.91
N LEU A 121 4.41 1.18 8.24
CA LEU A 121 3.57 2.01 9.10
C LEU A 121 4.15 2.12 10.52
N GLN A 122 4.70 1.05 11.08
CA GLN A 122 5.41 1.11 12.36
C GLN A 122 6.68 1.97 12.26
N ALA A 123 7.43 1.88 11.17
CA ALA A 123 8.59 2.74 10.94
C ALA A 123 8.19 4.22 10.77
N LEU A 124 7.08 4.50 10.08
CA LEU A 124 6.52 5.84 9.92
C LEU A 124 6.01 6.39 11.26
N LYS A 125 5.35 5.55 12.07
CA LYS A 125 4.93 5.89 13.44
C LYS A 125 6.10 6.35 14.30
N LYS A 126 7.19 5.57 14.30
CA LYS A 126 8.41 5.90 15.04
C LYS A 126 9.05 7.21 14.58
N ARG A 127 8.85 7.59 13.31
CA ARG A 127 9.33 8.85 12.74
C ARG A 127 8.35 10.01 12.92
N GLY A 128 7.19 9.78 13.53
CA GLY A 128 6.12 10.79 13.64
C GLY A 128 5.43 11.12 12.31
N LEU A 129 5.62 10.27 11.29
CA LEU A 129 5.09 10.42 9.92
C LEU A 129 3.79 9.64 9.68
N ALA A 130 3.29 8.92 10.68
CA ALA A 130 1.95 8.33 10.67
C ALA A 130 1.47 8.19 12.12
N LYS A 131 0.16 8.28 12.33
CA LYS A 131 -0.48 7.99 13.62
C LYS A 131 -1.49 6.87 13.43
N ASN A 132 -1.61 6.01 14.44
CA ASN A 132 -2.65 4.99 14.50
C ASN A 132 -3.67 5.42 15.55
N THR A 133 -4.94 5.51 15.15
CA THR A 133 -6.09 5.78 16.00
C THR A 133 -7.15 4.74 15.67
N ASP A 134 -7.58 3.95 16.66
CA ASP A 134 -8.62 2.93 16.51
C ASP A 134 -8.35 1.90 15.41
N GLY A 135 -7.07 1.54 15.22
CA GLY A 135 -6.65 0.59 14.18
C GLY A 135 -6.51 1.21 12.79
N LYS A 136 -6.94 2.46 12.59
CA LYS A 136 -6.77 3.21 11.34
C LYS A 136 -5.51 4.05 11.38
N TRP A 137 -4.77 4.04 10.29
CA TRP A 137 -3.57 4.80 10.09
C TRP A 137 -3.90 6.09 9.36
N ALA A 138 -3.40 7.21 9.88
CA ALA A 138 -3.59 8.52 9.28
C ALA A 138 -2.25 9.24 9.19
N ALA A 139 -2.13 10.14 8.21
CA ALA A 139 -1.03 11.09 8.19
C ALA A 139 -0.99 11.89 9.51
N PRO A 140 0.19 12.20 10.04
CA PRO A 140 0.30 13.12 11.16
C PRO A 140 -0.35 14.40 10.69
N LYS A 141 -1.23 14.97 11.52
CA LYS A 141 -1.87 16.23 11.18
C LYS A 141 -0.73 17.22 10.95
N ALA A 142 -0.41 17.50 9.69
CA ALA A 142 0.49 18.58 9.35
C ALA A 142 -0.11 19.77 10.08
N ARG A 143 0.61 20.27 11.08
CA ARG A 143 0.23 21.48 11.79
C ARG A 143 -0.01 22.47 10.67
N SER A 144 -1.29 22.77 10.46
CA SER A 144 -1.79 23.51 9.31
C SER A 144 -0.75 24.57 9.00
N ARG A 145 -0.07 24.47 7.86
CA ARG A 145 0.43 25.68 7.22
C ARG A 145 -0.84 26.43 6.90
N ARG A 146 -1.34 27.13 7.91
CA ARG A 146 -2.26 28.23 7.80
C ARG A 146 -1.55 29.10 6.79
N SER A 147 -2.01 29.03 5.54
CA SER A 147 -1.71 30.02 4.54
C SER A 147 -1.83 31.34 5.29
N ARG A 148 -0.68 31.98 5.46
CA ARG A 148 -0.58 33.32 6.00
C ARG A 148 -1.20 34.20 4.93
N THR A 149 -2.53 34.22 4.89
CA THR A 149 -3.29 35.30 4.28
C THR A 149 -3.09 36.44 5.24
N SER A 150 -2.07 37.24 4.98
CA SER A 150 -2.10 38.64 5.37
C SER A 150 -3.28 39.28 4.64
N PRO A 151 -4.28 39.85 5.32
CA PRO A 151 -4.66 41.22 5.06
C PRO A 151 -3.71 42.05 5.94
N ASP A 152 -2.68 42.65 5.36
CA ASP A 152 -2.77 43.98 4.75
C ASP A 152 -3.48 45.01 5.65
N ALA A 153 -2.80 46.13 5.80
CA ALA A 153 -3.00 47.13 6.82
C ALA A 153 -4.40 47.77 6.79
N GLY A 154 -4.92 48.12 7.98
CA GLY A 154 -6.14 48.90 8.09
C GLY A 154 -6.68 49.05 9.51
N ALA A 155 -5.88 49.62 10.41
CA ALA A 155 -6.42 50.51 11.46
C ALA A 155 -6.07 51.94 11.00
N PRO A 156 -6.87 53.00 11.27
CA PRO A 156 -7.68 53.25 12.46
C PRO A 156 -9.17 53.48 12.10
N GLU A 157 -10.13 53.59 13.00
CA GLU A 157 -10.34 54.76 13.83
C GLU A 157 -11.40 54.49 14.91
N VAL A 158 -11.18 55.17 16.02
CA VAL A 158 -11.96 55.18 17.24
C VAL A 158 -13.06 56.22 17.04
N GLU A 159 -14.34 55.86 17.14
CA GLU A 159 -15.39 56.87 17.27
C GLU A 159 -16.24 56.61 18.52
N LYS A 160 -16.09 57.55 19.44
CA LYS A 160 -16.92 57.81 20.61
C LYS A 160 -18.20 58.55 20.17
N ALA A 161 -19.20 58.48 21.06
CA ALA A 161 -20.42 59.30 21.18
C ALA A 161 -21.69 58.63 20.60
N ALA A 162 -22.86 58.66 21.24
CA ALA A 162 -23.34 59.48 22.37
C ALA A 162 -24.24 58.66 23.30
#